data_AF-A0A9D2KQI2-F1
#
_entry.id   AF-A0A9D2KQI2-F1
#
_cell.length_a   1.000
_cell.length_b   1.000
_cell.length_c   1.000
_cell.angle_alpha   90.00
_cell.angle_beta   90.00
_cell.angle_gamma   90.00
#
_symmetry.space_group_name_H-M   'P 1'
#
loop_
_entity.id
_entity.type
_entity.pdbx_description
1 polymer ?
#
loop_
_entity_poly.entity_id
_entity_poly.type
_entity_poly.pdbx_seq_one_letter_code
_entity_poly.pdbx_strand_id
1 'polypeptide(L)'
;MTVLTILIVIALVASVLWGCMAFNAHCDRKFSYRFFTQASFAITAVAVLLIYGGHAWYASAAAAQGDTLNGIILMGLGGLAGLGLLRYNVKRTNLPYGLGGSVLQLGLYAPLLYVGLFFLILALAVSFFLLLGVRPVYIINR
;
A
#
# COMPACT_ATOMS: atom_id res chain seq x y z
N MET A 1 -18.26 27.23 -9.71
CA MET A 1 -18.56 25.84 -9.27
C MET A 1 -17.29 24.99 -9.10
N THR A 2 -16.21 25.23 -9.87
CA THR A 2 -14.94 24.48 -9.78
C THR A 2 -14.14 24.75 -8.50
N VAL A 3 -14.03 26.00 -8.07
CA VAL A 3 -13.24 26.39 -6.88
C VAL A 3 -13.82 25.78 -5.60
N LEU A 4 -15.15 25.84 -5.42
CA LEU A 4 -15.81 25.23 -4.26
C LEU A 4 -15.59 23.72 -4.20
N THR A 5 -15.64 23.04 -5.36
CA THR A 5 -15.39 21.60 -5.45
C THR A 5 -13.97 21.25 -5.03
N ILE A 6 -12.97 22.01 -5.49
CA ILE A 6 -11.56 21.83 -5.10
C ILE A 6 -11.40 22.03 -3.59
N LEU A 7 -12.01 23.06 -3.01
CA LEU A 7 -11.95 23.32 -1.56
C LEU A 7 -12.56 22.18 -0.74
N ILE A 8 -13.68 21.61 -1.20
CA ILE A 8 -14.32 20.46 -0.53
C ILE A 8 -13.38 19.24 -0.56
N VAL A 9 -12.76 18.94 -1.71
CA VAL A 9 -11.81 17.82 -1.83
C VAL A 9 -10.61 18.02 -0.90
N ILE A 10 -10.04 19.22 -0.87
CA ILE A 10 -8.92 19.55 0.02
C ILE A 10 -9.33 19.38 1.49
N ALA A 11 -10.49 19.89 1.89
CA ALA A 11 -10.99 19.76 3.25
C ALA A 11 -11.22 18.29 3.63
N LEU A 12 -11.75 17.48 2.70
CA LEU A 12 -11.95 16.05 2.90
C LEU A 12 -10.60 15.35 3.13
N VAL A 13 -9.62 15.56 2.25
CA VAL A 13 -8.28 14.97 2.38
C VAL A 13 -7.62 15.39 3.69
N ALA A 14 -7.68 16.68 4.03
CA ALA A 14 -7.13 17.21 5.26
C ALA A 14 -7.79 16.57 6.51
N SER A 15 -9.12 16.42 6.50
CA SER A 15 -9.83 15.79 7.61
C SER A 15 -9.47 14.31 7.79
N VAL A 16 -9.31 13.56 6.69
CA VAL A 16 -8.86 12.17 6.72
C VAL A 16 -7.45 12.06 7.28
N LEU A 17 -6.51 12.87 6.80
CA LEU A 17 -5.13 12.88 7.28
C LEU A 17 -5.06 13.24 8.77
N TRP A 18 -5.82 14.27 9.18
CA TRP A 18 -5.90 14.66 10.58
C TRP A 18 -6.49 13.54 11.45
N GLY A 19 -7.58 12.89 11.00
CA GLY A 19 -8.16 11.74 11.68
C GLY A 19 -7.19 10.58 11.84
N CYS A 20 -6.37 10.28 10.82
CA CYS A 20 -5.33 9.27 10.90
C CYS A 20 -4.27 9.64 11.94
N MET A 21 -3.80 10.89 11.95
CA MET A 21 -2.82 11.37 12.91
C MET A 21 -3.36 11.35 14.35
N ALA A 22 -4.61 11.80 14.54
CA ALA A 22 -5.30 11.78 15.83
C ALA A 22 -5.49 10.35 16.36
N PHE A 23 -5.92 9.42 15.50
CA PHE A 23 -6.05 8.00 15.85
C PHE A 23 -4.70 7.39 16.23
N ASN A 24 -3.65 7.68 15.45
CA ASN A 24 -2.30 7.19 15.72
C ASN A 24 -1.78 7.73 17.06
N ALA A 25 -1.97 9.02 17.34
CA ALA A 25 -1.58 9.65 18.61
C ALA A 25 -2.37 9.09 19.80
N HIS A 26 -3.67 8.81 19.61
CA HIS A 26 -4.49 8.17 20.64
C HIS A 26 -4.00 6.75 20.95
N CYS A 27 -3.71 5.95 19.92
CA CYS A 27 -3.19 4.59 20.08
C CYS A 27 -1.79 4.58 20.68
N ASP A 28 -0.94 5.54 20.32
CA ASP A 28 0.41 5.66 20.86
C ASP A 28 0.39 5.99 22.36
N ARG A 29 -0.48 6.92 22.79
CA ARG A 29 -0.63 7.25 24.22
C ARG A 29 -1.19 6.08 25.05
N LYS A 30 -2.08 5.28 24.46
CA LYS A 30 -2.79 4.20 25.18
C LYS A 30 -2.06 2.85 25.14
N PHE A 31 -1.39 2.55 24.03
CA PHE A 31 -0.81 1.23 23.74
C PHE A 31 0.67 1.30 23.34
N SER A 32 1.27 2.50 23.25
CA SER A 32 2.62 2.70 22.71
C SER A 32 2.80 2.05 21.34
N TYR A 33 1.73 2.10 20.53
CA TYR A 33 1.65 1.48 19.22
C TYR A 33 1.06 2.42 18.18
N ARG A 34 1.70 2.44 17.00
CA ARG A 34 1.31 3.26 15.86
C ARG A 34 0.89 2.35 14.71
N PHE A 35 -0.35 2.50 14.25
CA PHE A 35 -0.90 1.76 13.12
C PHE A 35 -0.38 2.28 11.79
N PHE A 36 -0.35 3.61 11.62
CA PHE A 36 0.02 4.23 10.36
C PHE A 36 1.53 4.51 10.33
N THR A 37 2.29 3.59 9.74
CA THR A 37 3.76 3.67 9.60
C THR A 37 4.16 3.24 8.20
N GLN A 38 5.37 3.60 7.76
CA GLN A 38 5.88 3.17 6.46
C GLN A 38 6.01 1.64 6.35
N ALA A 39 6.41 0.98 7.45
CA ALA A 39 6.53 -0.47 7.49
C ALA A 39 5.16 -1.17 7.35
N SER A 40 4.17 -0.70 8.09
CA SER A 40 2.81 -1.25 8.00
C SER A 40 2.18 -0.97 6.64
N PHE A 41 2.46 0.18 6.02
CA PHE A 41 2.09 0.47 4.63
C PHE A 41 2.74 -0.51 3.65
N ALA A 42 4.05 -0.75 3.76
CA ALA A 42 4.75 -1.68 2.86
C ALA A 42 4.21 -3.11 2.97
N ILE A 43 3.93 -3.60 4.18
CA ILE A 43 3.34 -4.94 4.38
C ILE A 43 1.94 -5.00 3.76
N THR A 44 1.10 -3.98 3.99
CA THR A 44 -0.22 -3.91 3.37
C THR A 44 -0.13 -3.82 1.85
N ALA A 45 0.82 -3.05 1.32
CA ALA A 45 1.05 -2.93 -0.12
C ALA A 45 1.39 -4.29 -0.75
N VAL A 46 2.33 -5.02 -0.15
CA VAL A 46 2.69 -6.37 -0.58
C VAL A 46 1.49 -7.31 -0.50
N ALA A 47 0.74 -7.30 0.60
CA ALA A 47 -0.44 -8.14 0.76
C ALA A 47 -1.50 -7.86 -0.32
N VAL A 48 -1.82 -6.59 -0.56
CA VAL A 48 -2.81 -6.18 -1.58
C VAL A 48 -2.34 -6.54 -2.99
N LEU A 49 -1.06 -6.32 -3.30
CA LEU A 49 -0.48 -6.70 -4.60
C LEU A 49 -0.53 -8.21 -4.84
N LEU A 50 -0.20 -9.01 -3.83
CA LEU A 50 -0.25 -10.46 -3.92
C LEU A 50 -1.69 -10.98 -4.09
N ILE A 51 -2.65 -10.41 -3.36
CA ILE A 51 -4.06 -10.79 -3.48
C ILE A 51 -4.62 -10.37 -4.84
N TYR A 52 -4.48 -9.10 -5.22
CA TYR A 52 -5.06 -8.59 -6.46
C TYR A 52 -4.35 -9.15 -7.70
N GLY A 53 -3.01 -9.21 -7.67
CA GLY A 53 -2.22 -9.82 -8.73
C GLY A 53 -2.45 -11.33 -8.83
N GLY A 54 -2.54 -12.03 -7.70
CA GLY A 54 -2.89 -13.45 -7.66
C GLY A 54 -4.28 -13.73 -8.22
N HIS A 55 -5.27 -12.88 -7.90
CA HIS A 55 -6.61 -12.97 -8.47
C HIS A 55 -6.61 -12.72 -9.98
N ALA A 56 -5.91 -11.69 -10.45
CA ALA A 56 -5.79 -11.39 -11.88
C ALA A 56 -5.14 -12.56 -12.65
N TRP A 57 -4.11 -13.18 -12.08
CA TRP A 57 -3.49 -14.38 -12.64
C TRP A 57 -4.44 -15.58 -12.60
N TYR A 58 -5.11 -15.83 -11.48
CA TYR A 58 -6.11 -16.89 -11.38
C TYR A 58 -7.17 -16.75 -12.48
N ALA A 59 -7.72 -15.54 -12.65
CA ALA A 59 -8.76 -15.27 -13.64
C ALA A 59 -8.26 -15.49 -15.08
N SER A 60 -7.04 -15.05 -15.41
CA SER A 60 -6.46 -15.26 -16.74
C SER A 60 -6.13 -16.73 -17.03
N ALA A 61 -5.58 -17.45 -16.04
CA ALA A 61 -5.30 -18.87 -16.16
C ALA A 61 -6.58 -19.70 -16.29
N ALA A 62 -7.62 -19.40 -15.51
CA ALA A 62 -8.91 -20.06 -15.60
C ALA A 62 -9.56 -19.86 -16.97
N ALA A 63 -9.50 -18.65 -17.53
CA ALA A 63 -10.01 -18.36 -18.87
C ALA A 63 -9.23 -19.09 -19.97
N ALA A 64 -7.92 -19.26 -19.79
CA ALA A 64 -7.04 -19.96 -20.73
C ALA A 64 -7.01 -21.50 -20.54
N GLN A 65 -7.83 -22.06 -19.64
CA GLN A 65 -7.76 -23.46 -19.21
C GLN A 65 -6.35 -23.90 -18.75
N GLY A 66 -5.58 -22.95 -18.20
CA GLY A 66 -4.23 -23.17 -17.67
C GLY A 66 -4.22 -23.49 -16.18
N ASP A 67 -3.01 -23.57 -15.62
CA ASP A 67 -2.80 -23.84 -14.20
C ASP A 67 -3.17 -22.63 -13.33
N THR A 68 -4.19 -22.80 -12.49
CA THR A 68 -4.71 -21.78 -11.57
C THR A 68 -3.98 -21.76 -10.22
N LEU A 69 -3.15 -22.75 -9.93
CA LEU A 69 -2.49 -22.93 -8.63
C LEU A 69 -1.59 -21.75 -8.27
N ASN A 70 -0.88 -21.19 -9.25
CA ASN A 70 -0.01 -20.02 -9.03
C ASN A 70 -0.79 -18.81 -8.50
N GLY A 71 -1.96 -18.54 -9.09
CA GLY A 71 -2.83 -17.45 -8.64
C GLY A 71 -3.34 -17.69 -7.22
N ILE A 72 -3.74 -18.94 -6.91
CA ILE A 72 -4.19 -19.33 -5.57
C ILE A 72 -3.07 -19.19 -4.53
N ILE A 73 -1.84 -19.62 -4.85
CA ILE A 73 -0.68 -19.49 -3.96
C ILE A 73 -0.40 -18.02 -3.67
N LEU A 74 -0.39 -17.16 -4.69
CA LEU A 74 -0.18 -15.72 -4.52
C LEU A 74 -1.25 -15.09 -3.62
N MET A 75 -2.53 -15.41 -3.86
CA MET A 75 -3.63 -14.96 -3.00
C MET A 75 -3.47 -15.46 -1.56
N GLY A 76 -3.07 -16.72 -1.37
CA GLY A 76 -2.82 -17.31 -0.06
C GLY A 76 -1.70 -16.61 0.70
N LEU A 77 -0.56 -16.33 0.04
CA LEU A 77 0.56 -15.59 0.63
C LEU A 77 0.16 -14.17 1.02
N GLY A 78 -0.58 -13.47 0.16
CA GLY A 78 -1.11 -12.14 0.46
C GLY A 78 -2.09 -12.16 1.63
N GLY A 79 -2.97 -13.15 1.69
CA GLY A 79 -3.88 -13.38 2.82
C GLY A 79 -3.14 -13.62 4.13
N LEU A 80 -2.10 -14.47 4.11
CA LEU A 80 -1.26 -14.73 5.29
C LEU A 80 -0.53 -13.47 5.77
N ALA A 81 -0.02 -12.64 4.86
CA ALA A 81 0.60 -11.36 5.20
C ALA A 81 -0.41 -10.41 5.87
N GLY A 82 -1.63 -10.32 5.33
CA GLY A 82 -2.73 -9.53 5.91
C GLY A 82 -3.16 -10.03 7.29
N LEU A 83 -3.34 -11.35 7.46
CA LEU A 83 -3.68 -11.97 8.74
C LEU A 83 -2.54 -11.83 9.76
N GLY A 84 -1.29 -11.92 9.32
CA GLY A 84 -0.12 -11.70 10.16
C GLY A 84 -0.09 -10.28 10.72
N LEU A 85 -0.34 -9.28 9.86
CA LEU A 85 -0.44 -7.88 10.25
C LEU A 85 -1.63 -7.63 11.20
N LEU A 86 -2.79 -8.22 10.92
CA LEU A 86 -3.96 -8.16 11.81
C LEU A 86 -3.65 -8.72 13.19
N ARG A 87 -3.03 -9.91 13.23
CA ARG A 87 -2.63 -10.56 14.48
C ARG A 87 -1.60 -9.71 15.24
N TYR A 88 -0.66 -9.09 14.54
CA TYR A 88 0.32 -8.19 15.13
C TYR A 88 -0.35 -6.96 15.75
N ASN A 89 -1.28 -6.33 15.03
CA ASN A 89 -2.06 -5.18 15.49
C ASN A 89 -2.90 -5.51 16.74
N VAL A 90 -3.61 -6.64 16.73
CA VAL A 90 -4.42 -7.09 17.87
C VAL A 90 -3.55 -7.38 19.10
N LYS A 91 -2.41 -8.04 18.93
CA LYS A 91 -1.47 -8.33 20.03
C LYS A 91 -0.90 -7.07 20.68
N ARG A 92 -0.70 -6.00 19.91
CA ARG A 92 -0.11 -4.74 20.39
C ARG A 92 -1.13 -3.77 21.00
N THR A 93 -2.43 -3.98 20.76
CA THR A 93 -3.47 -3.06 21.22
C THR A 93 -4.52 -3.78 22.06
N ASN A 94 -5.62 -4.19 21.45
CA ASN A 94 -6.71 -5.02 21.99
C ASN A 94 -7.61 -5.40 20.80
N LEU A 95 -8.45 -6.43 20.93
CA LEU A 95 -9.32 -6.90 19.84
C LEU A 95 -10.10 -5.78 19.10
N PRO A 96 -10.84 -4.87 19.77
CA PRO A 96 -11.61 -3.84 19.06
C PRO A 96 -10.73 -2.81 18.33
N TYR A 97 -9.62 -2.38 18.95
CA TYR A 97 -8.69 -1.42 18.34
C TYR A 97 -7.86 -2.05 17.23
N GLY A 98 -7.45 -3.31 17.40
CA GLY A 98 -6.68 -4.06 16.42
C GLY A 98 -7.51 -4.36 15.17
N LEU A 99 -8.77 -4.80 15.34
CA LEU A 99 -9.69 -5.01 14.22
C LEU A 99 -10.04 -3.68 13.55
N GLY A 100 -10.54 -2.70 14.31
CA GLY A 100 -10.97 -1.40 13.77
C GLY A 100 -9.83 -0.64 13.10
N GLY A 101 -8.66 -0.59 13.74
CA GLY A 101 -7.45 0.03 13.19
C GLY A 101 -6.96 -0.66 11.92
N SER A 102 -7.02 -2.00 11.84
CA SER A 102 -6.64 -2.73 10.63
C SER A 102 -7.61 -2.53 9.47
N VAL A 103 -8.92 -2.43 9.74
CA VAL A 103 -9.92 -2.10 8.72
C VAL A 103 -9.70 -0.70 8.18
N LEU A 104 -9.49 0.29 9.06
CA LEU A 104 -9.14 1.66 8.67
C LEU A 104 -7.84 1.69 7.85
N GLN A 105 -6.83 0.95 8.30
CA GLN A 105 -5.54 0.85 7.61
C GLN A 105 -5.70 0.28 6.20
N LEU A 106 -6.43 -0.83 6.02
CA LEU A 106 -6.69 -1.41 4.71
C LEU A 106 -7.49 -0.48 3.81
N GLY A 107 -8.56 0.13 4.33
CA GLY A 107 -9.43 1.04 3.59
C GLY A 107 -8.71 2.29 3.09
N LEU A 108 -7.73 2.79 3.86
CA LEU A 108 -6.93 3.95 3.47
C LEU A 108 -5.75 3.57 2.58
N TYR A 109 -5.04 2.48 2.89
CA TYR A 109 -3.84 2.10 2.18
C TYR A 109 -4.13 1.55 0.78
N ALA A 110 -5.27 0.90 0.54
CA ALA A 110 -5.63 0.42 -0.79
C ALA A 110 -5.72 1.54 -1.86
N PRO A 111 -6.50 2.63 -1.67
CA PRO A 111 -6.54 3.73 -2.64
C PRO A 111 -5.21 4.50 -2.72
N LEU A 112 -4.52 4.68 -1.58
CA LEU A 112 -3.18 5.27 -1.55
C LEU A 112 -2.18 4.44 -2.35
N LEU A 113 -2.27 3.11 -2.30
CA LEU A 113 -1.43 2.21 -3.06
C LEU A 113 -1.71 2.33 -4.56
N TYR A 114 -2.97 2.40 -4.96
CA TYR A 114 -3.33 2.57 -6.37
C TYR A 114 -2.73 3.86 -6.97
N VAL A 115 -2.92 4.98 -6.28
CA VAL A 115 -2.34 6.28 -6.69
C VAL A 115 -0.81 6.26 -6.58
N GLY A 116 -0.28 5.68 -5.50
CA GLY A 116 1.16 5.58 -5.25
C GLY A 116 1.90 4.71 -6.28
N LEU A 117 1.29 3.61 -6.75
CA LEU A 117 1.85 2.76 -7.79
C LEU A 117 1.97 3.51 -9.12
N PHE A 118 0.99 4.35 -9.46
CA PHE A 118 1.08 5.20 -10.65
C PHE A 118 2.29 6.14 -10.57
N PHE A 119 2.47 6.84 -9.44
CA PHE A 119 3.64 7.70 -9.23
C PHE A 119 4.96 6.92 -9.18
N LEU A 120 4.96 5.71 -8.62
CA LEU A 120 6.14 4.84 -8.58
C LEU A 120 6.57 4.44 -9.99
N ILE A 121 5.63 3.99 -10.84
CA ILE A 121 5.90 3.62 -12.23
C ILE A 121 6.42 4.85 -13.00
N LEU A 122 5.79 6.02 -12.81
CA LEU A 122 6.25 7.27 -13.42
C LEU A 122 7.68 7.62 -12.99
N ALA A 123 7.97 7.53 -11.70
CA ALA A 123 9.31 7.81 -11.16
C ALA A 123 10.35 6.85 -11.70
N LEU A 124 10.04 5.56 -11.81
CA LEU A 124 10.91 4.54 -12.40
C LEU A 124 11.15 4.81 -13.89
N ALA A 125 10.11 5.16 -14.65
CA ALA A 125 10.23 5.50 -16.06
C ALA A 125 11.13 6.73 -16.27
N VAL A 126 10.90 7.81 -15.53
CA VAL A 126 11.73 9.02 -15.58
C VAL A 126 13.19 8.68 -15.23
N SER A 127 13.40 7.91 -14.16
CA SER A 127 14.75 7.50 -13.73
C SER A 127 15.46 6.68 -14.80
N PHE A 128 14.75 5.76 -15.45
CA PHE A 128 15.27 4.97 -16.56
C PHE A 128 15.72 5.84 -17.74
N PHE A 129 14.90 6.82 -18.15
CA PHE A 129 15.27 7.75 -19.23
C PHE A 129 16.45 8.65 -18.86
N LEU A 130 16.54 9.09 -17.61
CA LEU A 130 17.69 9.86 -17.14
C LEU A 130 18.98 9.03 -17.20
N LEU A 131 18.93 7.75 -16.82
CA LEU A 131 20.07 6.84 -16.92
C LEU A 131 20.54 6.65 -18.37
N LEU A 132 19.62 6.56 -19.34
CA LEU A 132 19.97 6.50 -20.77
C LEU A 132 20.64 7.78 -21.28
N GLY A 133 20.37 8.93 -20.65
CA GLY A 133 20.97 10.22 -20.99
C GLY A 133 22.39 10.44 -20.44
N VAL A 134 22.86 9.59 -19.53
CA VAL A 134 24.21 9.71 -18.95
C VAL A 134 25.24 9.19 -19.96
N ARG A 135 25.98 10.11 -20.60
CA ARG A 135 27.11 9.73 -21.46
C ARG A 135 28.27 9.19 -20.60
N PRO A 136 28.87 8.04 -20.93
CA PRO A 136 30.02 7.53 -20.19
C PRO A 136 31.20 8.51 -20.34
N VAL A 137 31.71 8.99 -19.20
CA VAL A 137 32.97 9.75 -19.16
C VAL A 137 34.10 8.75 -19.29
N TYR A 138 34.63 8.59 -20.50
CA TYR A 138 35.84 7.81 -20.73
C TYR A 138 37.03 8.58 -20.16
N ILE A 139 37.56 8.15 -19.02
CA ILE A 139 38.84 8.60 -18.52
C ILE A 139 39.92 7.93 -19.37
N ILE A 140 40.35 8.62 -20.42
CA ILE A 140 41.52 8.23 -21.22
C ILE A 140 42.75 8.70 -20.44
N ASN A 141 43.25 7.89 -19.52
CA ASN A 141 44.58 8.12 -18.96
C ASN A 141 45.61 7.57 -19.96
N ARG A 142 46.41 8.46 -20.54
CA ARG A 142 47.57 8.14 -21.40
C ARG A 142 48.78 7.76 -20.56
#